data_AF-A0A8C6UTZ8-F1
#
_entry.id   AF-A0A8C6UTZ8-F1
#
_cell.length_a   1.000
_cell.length_b   1.000
_cell.length_c   1.000
_cell.angle_alpha   90.00
_cell.angle_beta   90.00
_cell.angle_gamma   90.00
#
_symmetry.space_group_name_H-M   'P 1'
#
loop_
_entity.id
_entity.type
_entity.pdbx_description
1 polymer ?
#
loop_
_entity_poly.entity_id
_entity_poly.type
_entity_poly.pdbx_seq_one_letter_code
_entity_poly.pdbx_strand_id
1 'polypeptide(L)'
;MCCREVGCYSKLCFGQCKNGSWLPEEPYEVAISNTKSTFYPARQWREKVANGKLKGAFQGWRVLLMVQEPSRRAMFNRLLKAGKAKVFHYSSPSYNAITHVLAKPITEAIRSHDAPCYPVSHIVQHLFGKRYLDMDFNLEDAEESCFVSDLNKFEQDLKDYIIQHNSQSRLHLCEFLSYNDTYCSRSQAMDANFSQIATMIECGLVIEALNSMSLSPGHLPPAQYLVSLLEYAQQGNATLVFLGNFQQFLLSLLVANPPWIGPKSVKKYFSKVFQCPCCKGGLWPFLESCICYCLLRDSTCHPLPGPALPTLLHFHHNLLAFIVTLFSGELYAITTRVQLQLHASERVQESSGGALILGTFWTVWERSTLLSSAVKGLTQLLVDAASEEDPKKTKKQELRVTDSLVELLTVVVEFWCQHNFKLNQTLVEKGLKDFAEHFAVISSKLSPSALVEIIAKVNSSRVKLALADSIFRCLCCRNGCTVGDDPLVLRK
;
A
#
# COMPACT_ATOMS: atom_id res chain seq x y z
N MET A 1 23.94 25.54 1.67
CA MET A 1 23.28 24.21 1.61
C MET A 1 24.05 23.18 2.43
N CYS A 2 24.45 23.54 3.65
CA CYS A 2 25.18 22.69 4.61
C CYS A 2 24.64 23.04 6.00
N CYS A 3 24.40 22.03 6.84
CA CYS A 3 23.47 22.01 7.98
C CYS A 3 22.03 21.73 7.55
N ARG A 4 21.77 20.48 7.16
CA ARG A 4 20.44 19.87 7.20
C ARG A 4 20.55 18.70 8.17
N GLU A 5 20.36 18.98 9.46
CA GLU A 5 20.18 17.93 10.45
C GLU A 5 18.80 17.31 10.23
N VAL A 6 18.77 15.98 10.13
CA VAL A 6 17.58 15.19 9.76
C VAL A 6 16.44 15.35 10.80
N GLY A 7 16.77 15.65 12.06
CA GLY A 7 15.79 15.82 13.15
C GLY A 7 14.99 17.13 13.14
N CYS A 8 15.51 18.21 12.55
CA CYS A 8 14.77 19.48 12.47
C CYS A 8 13.80 19.49 11.28
N TYR A 9 14.20 18.88 10.16
CA TYR A 9 13.29 18.64 9.05
C TYR A 9 12.14 17.71 9.47
N SER A 10 12.39 16.69 10.30
CA SER A 10 11.32 15.82 10.78
C SER A 10 10.31 16.57 11.66
N LYS A 11 10.74 17.47 12.56
CA LYS A 11 9.83 18.30 13.38
C LYS A 11 8.99 19.27 12.55
N LEU A 12 9.61 19.96 11.58
CA LEU A 12 8.88 20.86 10.68
C LEU A 12 7.91 20.07 9.77
N CYS A 13 8.37 18.99 9.14
CA CYS A 13 7.54 18.14 8.28
C CYS A 13 6.41 17.46 9.07
N PHE A 14 6.67 17.02 10.30
CA PHE A 14 5.64 16.46 11.17
C PHE A 14 4.60 17.52 11.58
N GLY A 15 5.02 18.74 11.89
CA GLY A 15 4.12 19.86 12.14
C GLY A 15 3.26 20.20 10.90
N GLN A 16 3.87 20.19 9.71
CA GLN A 16 3.16 20.41 8.44
C GLN A 16 2.17 19.29 8.12
N CYS A 17 2.53 18.02 8.36
CA CYS A 17 1.63 16.88 8.20
C CYS A 17 0.45 16.92 9.18
N LYS A 18 0.67 17.38 10.43
CA LYS A 18 -0.41 17.54 11.43
C LYS A 18 -1.38 18.66 11.10
N ASN A 19 -0.88 19.79 10.59
CA ASN A 19 -1.71 20.98 10.33
C ASN A 19 -2.24 21.07 8.89
N GLY A 20 -1.87 20.16 8.00
CA GLY A 20 -2.30 20.16 6.60
C GLY A 20 -1.92 21.43 5.82
N SER A 21 -0.93 22.19 6.30
CA SER A 21 -0.53 23.49 5.76
C SER A 21 0.96 23.76 5.97
N TRP A 22 1.53 24.60 5.11
CA TRP A 22 2.93 24.99 5.18
C TRP A 22 3.17 25.94 6.36
N LEU A 23 3.90 25.47 7.36
CA LEU A 23 4.32 26.27 8.52
C LEU A 23 5.58 27.09 8.22
N PRO A 24 5.76 28.26 8.87
CA PRO A 24 6.99 29.05 8.77
C PRO A 24 8.19 28.25 9.30
N GLU A 25 9.33 28.30 8.61
CA GLU A 25 10.53 27.51 8.93
C GLU A 25 11.37 28.10 10.08
N GLU A 26 11.22 29.40 10.35
CA GLU A 26 12.01 30.15 11.35
C GLU A 26 12.00 29.58 12.78
N PRO A 27 10.88 29.06 13.32
CA PRO A 27 10.85 28.46 14.67
C PRO A 27 11.60 27.14 14.78
N TYR A 28 11.89 26.49 13.65
CA TYR A 28 12.47 25.16 13.56
C TYR A 28 13.95 25.18 13.17
N GLU A 29 14.57 26.37 13.14
CA GLU A 29 15.97 26.52 12.80
C GLU A 29 16.90 25.85 13.82
N VAL A 30 17.95 25.20 13.31
CA VAL A 30 18.93 24.50 14.14
C VAL A 30 19.70 25.50 15.00
N ALA A 31 19.55 25.36 16.31
CA ALA A 31 20.26 26.12 17.31
C ALA A 31 21.29 25.23 18.01
N ILE A 32 22.52 25.71 18.13
CA ILE A 32 23.55 25.10 18.97
C ILE A 32 23.62 25.92 20.25
N SER A 33 23.15 25.33 21.36
CA SER A 33 23.21 25.94 22.69
C SER A 33 24.36 25.36 23.51
N ASN A 34 25.21 26.24 24.05
CA ASN A 34 26.10 25.90 25.17
C ASN A 34 25.57 26.62 26.43
N THR A 35 26.05 26.24 27.62
CA THR A 35 25.68 26.71 28.97
C THR A 35 25.53 28.23 29.16
N LYS A 36 26.05 29.06 28.24
CA LYS A 36 26.01 30.54 28.31
C LYS A 36 25.33 31.23 27.12
N SER A 37 25.06 30.55 26.00
CA SER A 37 24.43 31.18 24.84
C SER A 37 23.93 30.18 23.79
N THR A 38 22.82 30.53 23.14
CA THR A 38 22.27 29.85 21.96
C THR A 38 22.77 30.54 20.68
N PHE A 39 23.35 29.76 19.77
CA PHE A 39 23.93 30.24 18.51
C PHE A 39 23.28 29.53 17.30
N TYR A 40 23.05 30.25 16.21
CA TYR A 40 22.39 29.74 14.99
C TYR A 40 23.37 29.80 13.80
N PRO A 41 24.25 28.79 13.61
CA PRO A 41 25.30 28.85 12.60
C PRO A 41 24.77 29.05 11.18
N ALA A 42 23.70 28.33 10.83
CA ALA A 42 23.11 28.38 9.49
C ALA A 42 22.47 29.74 9.19
N ARG A 43 21.86 30.38 10.20
CA ARG A 43 21.21 31.70 10.06
C ARG A 43 22.22 32.79 9.70
N GLN A 44 23.37 32.81 10.38
CA GLN A 44 24.41 33.81 10.12
C GLN A 44 24.94 33.77 8.69
N TRP A 45 25.14 32.57 8.14
CA TRP A 45 25.59 32.43 6.76
C TRP A 45 24.49 32.77 5.75
N ARG A 46 23.23 32.42 6.04
CA ARG A 46 22.10 32.83 5.19
C ARG A 46 21.93 34.34 5.14
N GLU A 47 21.98 35.03 6.28
CA GLU A 47 21.88 36.49 6.34
C GLU A 47 23.04 37.18 5.60
N LYS A 48 24.27 36.67 5.73
CA LYS A 48 25.44 37.20 4.99
C LYS A 48 25.32 37.02 3.48
N VAL A 49 24.67 35.93 3.03
CA VAL A 49 24.43 35.66 1.61
C VAL A 49 23.25 36.48 1.07
N ALA A 50 22.15 36.55 1.81
CA ALA A 50 20.96 37.31 1.44
C ALA A 50 21.25 38.82 1.34
N ASN A 51 22.08 39.35 2.23
CA ASN A 51 22.52 40.74 2.21
C ASN A 51 23.59 41.05 1.14
N GLY A 52 23.91 40.09 0.26
CA GLY A 52 24.86 40.26 -0.84
C GLY A 52 26.33 40.43 -0.42
N LYS A 53 26.64 40.38 0.88
CA LYS A 53 28.01 40.55 1.40
C LYS A 53 28.93 39.41 0.98
N LEU A 54 28.40 38.20 0.85
CA LEU A 54 29.12 37.00 0.40
C LEU A 54 28.25 36.14 -0.52
N LYS A 55 28.86 35.45 -1.49
CA LYS A 55 28.23 34.47 -2.39
C LYS A 55 28.32 33.03 -1.88
N GLY A 56 29.08 32.80 -0.80
CA GLY A 56 29.28 31.49 -0.19
C GLY A 56 30.21 31.55 1.02
N ALA A 57 30.12 30.55 1.90
CA ALA A 57 30.87 30.50 3.15
C ALA A 57 32.41 30.45 2.96
N PHE A 58 32.88 29.93 1.82
CA PHE A 58 34.29 29.81 1.46
C PHE A 58 34.64 30.65 0.22
N GLN A 59 33.90 31.74 -0.03
CA GLN A 59 34.22 32.64 -1.13
C GLN A 59 35.66 33.17 -0.98
N GLY A 60 36.44 33.09 -2.07
CA GLY A 60 37.84 33.52 -2.09
C GLY A 60 38.83 32.44 -1.64
N TRP A 61 38.36 31.29 -1.16
CA TRP A 61 39.24 30.18 -0.79
C TRP A 61 39.73 29.46 -2.05
N ARG A 62 41.05 29.27 -2.13
CA ARG A 62 41.76 28.50 -3.15
C ARG A 62 42.49 27.39 -2.41
N VAL A 63 41.86 26.22 -2.39
CA VAL A 63 42.17 25.13 -1.46
C VAL A 63 42.90 24.01 -2.18
N LEU A 64 44.08 23.64 -1.69
CA LEU A 64 44.74 22.39 -2.07
C LEU A 64 44.30 21.30 -1.08
N LEU A 65 43.58 20.29 -1.56
CA LEU A 65 42.99 19.24 -0.71
C LEU A 65 43.83 17.96 -0.75
N MET A 66 44.70 17.77 0.26
CA MET A 66 45.61 16.65 0.42
C MET A 66 45.04 15.60 1.39
N VAL A 67 43.93 14.99 1.01
CA VAL A 67 43.31 13.88 1.74
C VAL A 67 43.53 12.58 0.97
N GLN A 68 44.19 11.59 1.60
CA GLN A 68 44.54 10.33 0.95
C GLN A 68 43.29 9.49 0.62
N GLU A 69 42.33 9.43 1.54
CA GLU A 69 41.13 8.62 1.41
C GLU A 69 40.16 9.19 0.35
N PRO A 70 39.85 8.46 -0.74
CA PRO A 70 39.06 8.99 -1.88
C PRO A 70 37.65 9.44 -1.50
N SER A 71 36.95 8.66 -0.67
CA SER A 71 35.57 8.95 -0.25
C SER A 71 35.47 10.21 0.61
N ARG A 72 36.36 10.35 1.60
CA ARG A 72 36.47 11.57 2.41
C ARG A 72 36.91 12.77 1.57
N ARG A 73 37.87 12.60 0.65
CA ARG A 73 38.29 13.66 -0.26
C ARG A 73 37.14 14.16 -1.13
N ALA A 74 36.32 13.26 -1.67
CA ALA A 74 35.14 13.61 -2.47
C ALA A 74 34.10 14.38 -1.65
N MET A 75 33.88 14.00 -0.38
CA MET A 75 33.01 14.71 0.55
C MET A 75 33.48 16.16 0.78
N PHE A 76 34.75 16.38 1.14
CA PHE A 76 35.28 17.72 1.36
C PHE A 76 35.31 18.56 0.09
N ASN A 77 35.59 17.95 -1.07
CA ASN A 77 35.52 18.64 -2.36
C ASN A 77 34.10 19.18 -2.63
N ARG A 78 33.07 18.35 -2.39
CA ARG A 78 31.66 18.75 -2.54
C ARG A 78 31.30 19.89 -1.59
N LEU A 79 31.69 19.79 -0.32
CA LEU A 79 31.45 20.80 0.72
C LEU A 79 32.07 22.16 0.35
N LEU A 80 33.35 22.16 -0.02
CA LEU A 80 34.10 23.37 -0.36
C LEU A 80 33.54 24.04 -1.63
N LYS A 81 33.25 23.26 -2.69
CA LYS A 81 32.63 23.78 -3.91
C LYS A 81 31.24 24.35 -3.65
N ALA A 82 30.43 23.73 -2.79
CA ALA A 82 29.12 24.23 -2.41
C ALA A 82 29.21 25.60 -1.71
N GLY A 83 30.26 25.82 -0.91
CA GLY A 83 30.56 27.12 -0.30
C GLY A 83 31.33 28.10 -1.19
N LYS A 84 31.47 27.82 -2.50
CA LYS A 84 32.14 28.67 -3.52
C LYS A 84 33.67 28.77 -3.40
N ALA A 85 34.35 27.77 -2.84
CA ALA A 85 35.79 27.65 -2.93
C ALA A 85 36.24 27.09 -4.31
N LYS A 86 37.47 27.42 -4.72
CA LYS A 86 38.18 26.75 -5.82
C LYS A 86 39.07 25.66 -5.22
N VAL A 87 38.85 24.40 -5.60
CA VAL A 87 39.55 23.23 -5.03
C VAL A 87 40.48 22.62 -6.07
N PHE A 88 41.74 22.41 -5.70
CA PHE A 88 42.79 21.79 -6.52
C PHE A 88 43.17 20.42 -5.96
N HIS A 89 43.57 19.50 -6.85
CA HIS A 89 43.87 18.10 -6.51
C HIS A 89 45.36 17.75 -6.68
N TYR A 90 46.10 18.51 -7.48
CA TYR A 90 47.55 18.38 -7.69
C TYR A 90 48.16 19.77 -7.93
N SER A 91 49.47 19.90 -7.69
CA SER A 91 50.25 21.14 -7.78
C SER A 91 50.01 21.86 -9.12
N SER A 92 49.31 22.99 -9.10
CA SER A 92 49.12 23.84 -10.28
C SER A 92 50.30 24.82 -10.41
N PRO A 93 50.70 25.24 -11.63
CA PRO A 93 52.04 25.79 -11.92
C PRO A 93 52.35 27.19 -11.35
N SER A 94 51.44 27.80 -10.60
CA SER A 94 51.64 29.14 -10.02
C SER A 94 51.34 29.10 -8.52
N TYR A 95 52.40 28.98 -7.71
CA TYR A 95 52.36 28.94 -6.25
C TYR A 95 51.66 30.16 -5.62
N ASN A 96 51.54 31.27 -6.36
CA ASN A 96 50.93 32.53 -5.90
C ASN A 96 49.38 32.52 -5.82
N ALA A 97 48.72 31.37 -6.05
CA ALA A 97 47.26 31.28 -6.08
C ALA A 97 46.63 30.45 -4.96
N ILE A 98 47.37 29.76 -4.09
CA ILE A 98 46.78 28.90 -3.05
C ILE A 98 46.64 29.71 -1.75
N THR A 99 45.46 29.69 -1.13
CA THR A 99 45.21 30.40 0.15
C THR A 99 45.15 29.45 1.35
N HIS A 100 44.82 28.18 1.13
CA HIS A 100 44.71 27.17 2.19
C HIS A 100 45.18 25.81 1.68
N VAL A 101 46.04 25.13 2.44
CA VAL A 101 46.36 23.71 2.23
C VAL A 101 45.66 22.90 3.31
N LEU A 102 44.82 21.93 2.94
CA LEU A 102 44.08 21.08 3.87
C LEU A 102 44.58 19.63 3.80
N ALA A 103 45.20 19.14 4.88
CA ALA A 103 45.84 17.82 4.92
C ALA A 103 45.48 16.99 6.17
N LYS A 104 45.57 15.65 6.06
CA LYS A 104 45.48 14.70 7.19
C LYS A 104 46.33 13.43 6.89
N PRO A 105 47.31 13.03 7.74
CA PRO A 105 48.02 13.81 8.77
C PRO A 105 49.06 14.77 8.16
N ILE A 106 49.55 15.73 8.95
CA ILE A 106 50.57 16.69 8.52
C ILE A 106 51.91 15.97 8.47
N THR A 107 52.30 15.45 7.30
CA THR A 107 53.67 14.98 7.07
C THR A 107 54.57 16.17 6.77
N GLU A 108 55.81 16.14 7.27
CA GLU A 108 56.78 17.24 7.16
C GLU A 108 57.12 17.64 5.71
N ALA A 109 56.81 16.77 4.75
CA ALA A 109 56.97 16.99 3.31
C ALA A 109 56.04 18.07 2.71
N ILE A 110 55.11 18.64 3.50
CA ILE A 110 54.11 19.63 3.02
C ILE A 110 54.64 21.08 3.12
N ARG A 111 55.77 21.32 3.82
CA ARG A 111 56.35 22.67 4.05
C ARG A 111 56.95 23.36 2.81
N SER A 112 56.76 22.82 1.61
CA SER A 112 57.25 23.39 0.34
C SER A 112 56.27 24.39 -0.31
N HIS A 113 55.16 24.73 0.35
CA HIS A 113 54.17 25.68 -0.16
C HIS A 113 54.12 26.91 0.76
N ASP A 114 54.27 28.13 0.22
CA ASP A 114 54.19 29.41 0.95
C ASP A 114 52.79 29.74 1.52
N ALA A 115 51.86 28.78 1.51
CA ALA A 115 50.49 28.94 1.98
C ALA A 115 50.27 28.20 3.32
N PRO A 116 49.46 28.76 4.23
CA PRO A 116 49.21 28.15 5.53
C PRO A 116 48.54 26.77 5.39
N CYS A 117 49.09 25.81 6.12
CA CYS A 117 48.60 24.44 6.20
C CYS A 117 47.68 24.28 7.41
N TYR A 118 46.46 23.80 7.17
CA TYR A 118 45.45 23.59 8.19
C TYR A 118 44.95 22.14 8.21
N PRO A 119 44.58 21.60 9.39
CA PRO A 119 43.87 20.34 9.45
C PRO A 119 42.47 20.50 8.85
N VAL A 120 41.87 19.39 8.41
CA VAL A 120 40.52 19.40 7.83
C VAL A 120 39.45 19.93 8.81
N SER A 121 39.70 19.82 10.12
CA SER A 121 38.87 20.42 11.18
C SER A 121 38.78 21.95 11.11
N HIS A 122 39.70 22.62 10.41
CA HIS A 122 39.65 24.07 10.19
C HIS A 122 38.40 24.49 9.37
N ILE A 123 37.88 23.61 8.51
CA ILE A 123 36.60 23.86 7.81
C ILE A 123 35.46 24.02 8.82
N VAL A 124 35.44 23.15 9.84
CA VAL A 124 34.41 23.15 10.89
C VAL A 124 34.57 24.41 11.74
N GLN A 125 35.79 24.75 12.14
CA GLN A 125 36.06 26.00 12.88
C GLN A 125 35.64 27.25 12.11
N HIS A 126 35.82 27.28 10.79
CA HIS A 126 35.38 28.42 9.97
C HIS A 126 33.85 28.53 9.91
N LEU A 127 33.15 27.40 9.78
CA LEU A 127 31.69 27.39 9.67
C LEU A 127 30.98 27.70 11.00
N PHE A 128 31.52 27.21 12.11
CA PHE A 128 30.87 27.24 13.42
C PHE A 128 31.56 28.18 14.44
N GLY A 129 32.74 28.72 14.12
CA GLY A 129 33.50 29.64 14.95
C GLY A 129 34.33 28.97 16.05
N LYS A 130 35.19 29.76 16.72
CA LYS A 130 36.10 29.29 17.81
C LYS A 130 35.39 28.74 19.05
N ARG A 131 34.08 28.99 19.21
CA ARG A 131 33.27 28.51 20.35
C ARG A 131 32.92 27.01 20.28
N TYR A 132 33.30 26.34 19.19
CA TYR A 132 33.09 24.91 18.97
C TYR A 132 34.13 24.02 19.70
N LEU A 133 35.25 24.59 20.17
CA LEU A 133 36.33 23.83 20.83
C LEU A 133 35.97 23.27 22.21
N ASP A 134 34.82 23.66 22.78
CA ASP A 134 34.31 23.16 24.08
C ASP A 134 33.33 21.97 23.93
N MET A 135 33.07 21.53 22.70
CA MET A 135 32.37 20.28 22.45
C MET A 135 33.40 19.22 22.03
N ASP A 136 33.78 18.37 22.98
CA ASP A 136 34.61 17.20 22.74
C ASP A 136 33.91 16.28 21.71
N PHE A 137 34.25 16.44 20.44
CA PHE A 137 34.19 15.35 19.48
C PHE A 137 35.54 14.64 19.52
N ASN A 138 35.83 14.00 20.66
CA ASN A 138 36.86 12.98 20.69
C ASN A 138 36.38 11.84 19.79
N LEU A 139 37.08 11.70 18.67
CA LEU A 139 36.86 10.70 17.63
C LEU A 139 37.57 9.39 18.05
N GLU A 140 37.42 9.03 19.32
CA GLU A 140 37.88 7.78 19.92
C GLU A 140 36.67 7.06 20.51
N ASP A 141 36.61 5.76 20.28
CA ASP A 141 35.49 4.86 20.54
C ASP A 141 34.82 5.09 21.91
N ALA A 142 33.61 5.68 21.91
CA ALA A 142 32.72 5.67 23.07
C ALA A 142 31.24 5.83 22.65
N GLU A 143 30.53 4.70 22.78
CA GLU A 143 29.12 4.51 23.14
C GLU A 143 27.98 4.82 22.14
N GLU A 144 27.60 3.75 21.44
CA GLU A 144 26.36 3.51 20.66
C GLU A 144 25.02 3.71 21.41
N SER A 145 24.98 4.18 22.66
CA SER A 145 23.77 4.02 23.49
C SER A 145 22.67 5.07 23.26
N CYS A 146 23.00 6.30 22.88
CA CYS A 146 21.99 7.38 22.82
C CYS A 146 21.34 7.52 21.44
N PHE A 147 22.13 7.41 20.35
CA PHE A 147 21.62 7.57 18.98
C PHE A 147 20.82 6.36 18.49
N VAL A 148 21.19 5.15 18.93
CA VAL A 148 20.48 3.90 18.59
C VAL A 148 19.13 3.84 19.32
N SER A 149 19.04 4.39 20.53
CA SER A 149 17.78 4.44 21.29
C SER A 149 16.75 5.34 20.62
N ASP A 150 17.15 6.51 20.10
CA ASP A 150 16.26 7.44 19.41
C ASP A 150 15.91 6.96 17.99
N LEU A 151 16.82 6.29 17.28
CA LEU A 151 16.52 5.66 15.99
C LEU A 151 15.63 4.43 16.14
N ASN A 152 15.85 3.60 17.15
CA ASN A 152 14.98 2.46 17.45
C ASN A 152 13.60 2.93 17.89
N LYS A 153 13.53 3.97 18.73
CA LYS A 153 12.25 4.57 19.13
C LYS A 153 11.55 5.23 17.95
N PHE A 154 12.27 5.94 17.08
CA PHE A 154 11.71 6.49 15.85
C PHE A 154 11.26 5.41 14.87
N GLU A 155 12.02 4.32 14.71
CA GLU A 155 11.65 3.16 13.90
C GLU A 155 10.43 2.46 14.50
N GLN A 156 10.35 2.34 15.82
CA GLN A 156 9.18 1.82 16.52
C GLN A 156 7.98 2.74 16.32
N ASP A 157 8.14 4.06 16.48
CA ASP A 157 7.10 5.08 16.27
C ASP A 157 6.63 5.09 14.79
N LEU A 158 7.54 4.87 13.83
CA LEU A 158 7.21 4.76 12.40
C LEU A 158 6.51 3.45 12.11
N LYS A 159 6.95 2.33 12.70
CA LYS A 159 6.25 1.04 12.60
C LYS A 159 4.86 1.15 13.20
N ASP A 160 4.72 1.73 14.38
CA ASP A 160 3.45 1.94 15.08
C ASP A 160 2.55 2.91 14.32
N TYR A 161 3.10 3.95 13.71
CA TYR A 161 2.37 4.87 12.84
C TYR A 161 1.96 4.22 11.51
N ILE A 162 2.84 3.44 10.88
CA ILE A 162 2.53 2.66 9.67
C ILE A 162 1.48 1.60 10.01
N ILE A 163 1.53 0.98 11.19
CA ILE A 163 0.56 0.01 11.69
C ILE A 163 -0.78 0.72 11.98
N GLN A 164 -0.79 1.85 12.68
CA GLN A 164 -1.99 2.65 12.95
C GLN A 164 -2.61 3.19 11.66
N HIS A 165 -1.82 3.75 10.76
CA HIS A 165 -2.31 4.35 9.52
C HIS A 165 -2.69 3.29 8.46
N ASN A 166 -2.00 2.14 8.40
CA ASN A 166 -2.48 0.98 7.63
C ASN A 166 -3.71 0.34 8.26
N SER A 167 -3.89 0.44 9.59
CA SER A 167 -5.12 -0.03 10.25
C SER A 167 -6.30 0.92 10.08
N GLN A 168 -6.05 2.22 9.91
CA GLN A 168 -7.08 3.25 9.68
C GLN A 168 -7.47 3.39 8.21
N SER A 169 -6.57 3.09 7.26
CA SER A 169 -6.82 3.26 5.82
C SER A 169 -7.31 1.99 5.11
N ARG A 170 -7.52 0.88 5.81
CA ARG A 170 -7.95 -0.38 5.21
C ARG A 170 -9.36 -0.71 5.66
N LEU A 171 -10.31 -0.48 4.76
CA LEU A 171 -11.68 -1.01 4.77
C LEU A 171 -12.28 -1.03 6.19
N HIS A 172 -12.62 0.16 6.69
CA HIS A 172 -13.51 0.29 7.85
C HIS A 172 -14.90 -0.26 7.48
N LEU A 173 -15.05 -1.59 7.50
CA LEU A 173 -16.35 -2.20 7.75
C LEU A 173 -16.63 -2.00 9.23
N CYS A 174 -17.10 -0.80 9.59
CA CYS A 174 -17.55 -0.50 10.95
C CYS A 174 -18.59 -1.52 11.45
N GLU A 175 -19.32 -2.16 10.54
CA GLU A 175 -20.28 -3.23 10.80
C GLU A 175 -19.67 -4.47 11.47
N PHE A 176 -18.36 -4.72 11.31
CA PHE A 176 -17.68 -5.88 11.91
C PHE A 176 -16.85 -5.54 13.15
N LEU A 177 -16.68 -4.26 13.50
CA LEU A 177 -15.84 -3.82 14.63
C LEU A 177 -16.46 -4.09 16.01
N SER A 178 -17.77 -4.29 16.11
CA SER A 178 -18.48 -4.52 17.37
C SER A 178 -18.47 -5.96 17.89
N TYR A 179 -17.85 -6.91 17.19
CA TYR A 179 -18.04 -8.35 17.45
C TYR A 179 -16.81 -9.08 18.04
N ASN A 180 -15.88 -8.34 18.64
CA ASN A 180 -14.87 -8.94 19.54
C ASN A 180 -15.48 -9.43 20.86
N ASP A 181 -16.76 -9.16 21.13
CA ASP A 181 -17.46 -9.76 22.26
C ASP A 181 -17.80 -11.22 21.95
N THR A 182 -17.01 -12.09 22.57
CA THR A 182 -17.31 -13.46 23.02
C THR A 182 -18.64 -14.03 22.54
N TYR A 183 -18.56 -15.10 21.74
CA TYR A 183 -19.53 -16.21 21.64
C TYR A 183 -20.72 -16.02 22.58
N CYS A 184 -21.71 -15.24 22.15
CA CYS A 184 -22.90 -15.03 22.95
C CYS A 184 -23.61 -16.37 23.09
N SER A 185 -24.03 -16.65 24.33
CA SER A 185 -24.64 -17.89 24.77
C SER A 185 -25.63 -18.46 23.76
N ARG A 186 -25.50 -19.78 23.56
CA ARG A 186 -26.39 -20.66 22.79
C ARG A 186 -27.83 -20.52 23.30
N SER A 187 -28.52 -19.47 22.87
CA SER A 187 -29.97 -19.35 23.04
C SER A 187 -30.61 -20.43 22.16
N GLN A 188 -31.58 -21.14 22.72
CA GLN A 188 -32.34 -22.19 22.07
C GLN A 188 -33.08 -21.59 20.87
N ALA A 189 -32.44 -21.57 19.71
CA ALA A 189 -33.11 -21.30 18.45
C ALA A 189 -34.08 -22.46 18.24
N MET A 190 -35.39 -22.16 18.17
CA MET A 190 -36.36 -23.14 17.69
C MET A 190 -35.87 -23.65 16.34
N ASP A 191 -35.71 -24.97 16.22
CA ASP A 191 -35.36 -25.62 14.96
C ASP A 191 -36.34 -25.13 13.90
N ALA A 192 -35.86 -24.28 12.99
CA ALA A 192 -36.62 -23.93 11.81
C ALA A 192 -36.95 -25.26 11.11
N ASN A 193 -38.24 -25.54 10.89
CA ASN A 193 -38.66 -26.74 10.19
C ASN A 193 -38.20 -26.65 8.72
N PHE A 194 -36.93 -27.01 8.48
CA PHE A 194 -36.32 -26.98 7.17
C PHE A 194 -37.06 -27.89 6.18
N SER A 195 -37.83 -28.87 6.66
CA SER A 195 -38.74 -29.69 5.87
C SER A 195 -39.87 -28.86 5.23
N GLN A 196 -40.46 -27.92 5.96
CA GLN A 196 -41.49 -27.01 5.43
C GLN A 196 -40.89 -26.02 4.43
N ILE A 197 -39.67 -25.55 4.67
CA ILE A 197 -38.97 -24.67 3.73
C ILE A 197 -38.63 -25.42 2.43
N ALA A 198 -38.21 -26.69 2.52
CA ALA A 198 -37.97 -27.53 1.34
C ALA A 198 -39.24 -27.68 0.49
N THR A 199 -40.38 -28.01 1.11
CA THR A 199 -41.63 -28.19 0.37
C THR A 199 -42.11 -26.88 -0.25
N MET A 200 -41.89 -25.73 0.40
CA MET A 200 -42.18 -24.42 -0.18
C MET A 200 -41.35 -24.15 -1.44
N ILE A 201 -40.05 -24.47 -1.43
CA ILE A 201 -39.17 -24.34 -2.60
C ILE A 201 -39.63 -25.28 -3.72
N GLU A 202 -39.94 -26.54 -3.41
CA GLU A 202 -40.44 -27.53 -4.37
C GLU A 202 -41.77 -27.10 -5.01
N CYS A 203 -42.65 -26.46 -4.23
CA CYS A 203 -43.92 -25.91 -4.71
C CYS A 203 -43.79 -24.55 -5.42
N GLY A 204 -42.57 -24.02 -5.62
CA GLY A 204 -42.34 -22.72 -6.27
C GLY A 204 -42.67 -21.50 -5.41
N LEU A 205 -42.92 -21.67 -4.11
CA LEU A 205 -43.17 -20.60 -3.13
C LEU A 205 -41.85 -20.02 -2.60
N VAL A 206 -41.03 -19.54 -3.54
CA VAL A 206 -39.62 -19.17 -3.31
C VAL A 206 -39.51 -17.92 -2.41
N ILE A 207 -40.46 -17.00 -2.51
CA ILE A 207 -40.47 -15.76 -1.72
C ILE A 207 -40.83 -16.07 -0.26
N GLU A 208 -41.86 -16.89 -0.06
CA GLU A 208 -42.32 -17.32 1.25
C GLU A 208 -41.25 -18.18 1.93
N ALA A 209 -40.57 -19.05 1.17
CA ALA A 209 -39.45 -19.84 1.67
C ALA A 209 -38.30 -18.95 2.17
N LEU A 210 -37.95 -17.90 1.41
CA LEU A 210 -36.94 -16.92 1.83
C LEU A 210 -37.34 -16.19 3.12
N ASN A 211 -38.58 -15.72 3.21
CA ASN A 211 -39.08 -15.00 4.39
C ASN A 211 -39.20 -15.90 5.63
N SER A 212 -39.35 -17.21 5.45
CA SER A 212 -39.46 -18.19 6.54
C SER A 212 -38.10 -18.66 7.06
N MET A 213 -37.00 -18.38 6.36
CA MET A 213 -35.66 -18.72 6.82
C MET A 213 -35.21 -17.76 7.92
N SER A 214 -35.05 -18.29 9.13
CA SER A 214 -34.42 -17.58 10.24
C SER A 214 -32.92 -17.85 10.27
N LEU A 215 -32.14 -16.83 10.62
CA LEU A 215 -30.70 -16.92 10.77
C LEU A 215 -30.35 -16.80 12.25
N SER A 216 -29.52 -17.72 12.74
CA SER A 216 -28.91 -17.60 14.06
C SER A 216 -27.41 -17.92 13.99
N PRO A 217 -26.60 -17.35 14.89
CA PRO A 217 -25.17 -17.67 14.93
C PRO A 217 -24.94 -19.18 15.08
N GLY A 218 -24.12 -19.74 14.20
CA GLY A 218 -23.78 -21.16 14.19
C GLY A 218 -24.82 -22.10 13.55
N HIS A 219 -26.01 -21.61 13.19
CA HIS A 219 -27.00 -22.40 12.46
C HIS A 219 -27.10 -21.89 11.02
N LEU A 220 -26.70 -22.76 10.09
CA LEU A 220 -26.75 -22.49 8.66
C LEU A 220 -27.97 -23.18 8.07
N PRO A 221 -28.78 -22.50 7.24
CA PRO A 221 -29.81 -23.19 6.48
C PRO A 221 -29.14 -24.19 5.53
N PRO A 222 -29.84 -25.25 5.10
CA PRO A 222 -29.28 -26.18 4.14
C PRO A 222 -28.85 -25.49 2.84
N ALA A 223 -27.64 -25.80 2.36
CA ALA A 223 -27.00 -25.08 1.24
C ALA A 223 -27.84 -25.14 -0.04
N GLN A 224 -28.53 -26.26 -0.28
CA GLN A 224 -29.38 -26.47 -1.43
C GLN A 224 -30.54 -25.45 -1.51
N TYR A 225 -30.99 -24.89 -0.38
CA TYR A 225 -32.03 -23.87 -0.39
C TYR A 225 -31.50 -22.59 -1.02
N LEU A 226 -30.33 -22.13 -0.59
CA LEU A 226 -29.71 -20.93 -1.18
C LEU A 226 -29.26 -21.16 -2.62
N VAL A 227 -28.81 -22.38 -2.97
CA VAL A 227 -28.52 -22.73 -4.37
C VAL A 227 -29.79 -22.62 -5.22
N SER A 228 -30.94 -23.08 -4.72
CA SER A 228 -32.22 -22.96 -5.42
C SER A 228 -32.69 -21.51 -5.55
N LEU A 229 -32.47 -20.68 -4.52
CA LEU A 229 -32.74 -19.24 -4.59
C LEU A 229 -31.86 -18.52 -5.62
N LEU A 230 -30.56 -18.86 -5.67
CA LEU A 230 -29.63 -18.35 -6.67
C LEU A 230 -30.06 -18.77 -8.08
N GLU A 231 -30.44 -20.02 -8.27
CA GLU A 231 -30.93 -20.55 -9.54
C GLU A 231 -32.20 -19.82 -10.00
N TYR A 232 -33.17 -19.63 -9.11
CA TYR A 232 -34.38 -18.84 -9.40
C TYR A 232 -34.05 -17.39 -9.79
N ALA A 233 -33.12 -16.74 -9.09
CA ALA A 233 -32.68 -15.39 -9.42
C ALA A 233 -32.03 -15.31 -10.83
N GLN A 234 -31.22 -16.31 -11.20
CA GLN A 234 -30.53 -16.38 -12.49
C GLN A 234 -31.46 -16.60 -13.69
N GLN A 235 -32.66 -17.14 -13.48
CA GLN A 235 -33.65 -17.32 -14.54
C GLN A 235 -34.23 -16.00 -15.07
N GLY A 236 -34.02 -14.88 -14.36
CA GLY A 236 -34.50 -13.55 -14.77
C GLY A 236 -35.97 -13.27 -14.43
N ASN A 237 -36.69 -14.26 -13.90
CA ASN A 237 -38.11 -14.17 -13.52
C ASN A 237 -38.32 -13.56 -12.11
N ALA A 238 -37.24 -13.30 -11.38
CA ALA A 238 -37.28 -12.79 -10.02
C ALA A 238 -37.77 -11.33 -9.94
N THR A 239 -38.64 -11.05 -8.97
CA THR A 239 -39.12 -9.69 -8.68
C THR A 239 -38.06 -8.85 -7.97
N LEU A 240 -38.11 -7.52 -8.13
CA LEU A 240 -37.20 -6.61 -7.42
C LEU A 240 -37.30 -6.74 -5.88
N VAL A 241 -38.50 -7.03 -5.37
CA VAL A 241 -38.74 -7.27 -3.94
C VAL A 241 -38.00 -8.52 -3.48
N PHE A 242 -38.10 -9.63 -4.23
CA PHE A 242 -37.35 -10.84 -3.94
C PHE A 242 -35.85 -10.58 -3.96
N LEU A 243 -35.32 -9.91 -4.99
CA LEU A 243 -33.89 -9.62 -5.11
C LEU A 243 -33.36 -8.76 -3.95
N GLY A 244 -34.14 -7.76 -3.52
CA GLY A 244 -33.82 -6.95 -2.35
C GLY A 244 -33.80 -7.76 -1.06
N ASN A 245 -34.86 -8.55 -0.80
CA ASN A 245 -34.93 -9.42 0.38
C ASN A 245 -33.80 -10.45 0.40
N PHE A 246 -33.48 -11.01 -0.76
CA PHE A 246 -32.44 -12.01 -0.89
C PHE A 246 -31.05 -11.42 -0.61
N GLN A 247 -30.77 -10.22 -1.12
CA GLN A 247 -29.53 -9.51 -0.80
C GLN A 247 -29.40 -9.24 0.71
N GLN A 248 -30.46 -8.75 1.36
CA GLN A 248 -30.46 -8.52 2.81
C GLN A 248 -30.25 -9.82 3.59
N PHE A 249 -30.87 -10.91 3.14
CA PHE A 249 -30.66 -12.23 3.70
C PHE A 249 -29.20 -12.69 3.58
N LEU A 250 -28.56 -12.53 2.41
CA LEU A 250 -27.15 -12.89 2.22
C LEU A 250 -26.23 -12.10 3.13
N LEU A 251 -26.46 -10.78 3.27
CA LEU A 251 -25.70 -9.93 4.19
C LEU A 251 -25.90 -10.36 5.65
N SER A 252 -27.14 -10.61 6.06
CA SER A 252 -27.47 -11.11 7.41
C SER A 252 -26.81 -12.47 7.69
N LEU A 253 -26.77 -13.36 6.69
CA LEU A 253 -26.11 -14.65 6.78
C LEU A 253 -24.60 -14.50 6.98
N LEU A 254 -23.97 -13.59 6.24
CA LEU A 254 -22.55 -13.28 6.37
C LEU A 254 -22.22 -12.71 7.76
N VAL A 255 -23.05 -11.80 8.26
CA VAL A 255 -22.88 -11.20 9.59
C VAL A 255 -23.10 -12.22 10.71
N ALA A 256 -24.13 -13.07 10.60
CA ALA A 256 -24.43 -14.08 11.62
C ALA A 256 -23.43 -15.25 11.60
N ASN A 257 -22.88 -15.59 10.42
CA ASN A 257 -22.00 -16.74 10.23
C ASN A 257 -20.76 -16.39 9.39
N PRO A 258 -19.88 -15.49 9.88
CA PRO A 258 -18.72 -15.02 9.13
C PRO A 258 -17.71 -16.16 8.89
N PRO A 259 -17.35 -16.48 7.63
CA PRO A 259 -16.45 -17.60 7.32
C PRO A 259 -15.07 -17.50 7.96
N TRP A 260 -14.56 -16.29 8.19
CA TRP A 260 -13.23 -16.06 8.75
C TRP A 260 -13.12 -16.26 10.27
N ILE A 261 -14.26 -16.26 10.99
CA ILE A 261 -14.34 -16.55 12.43
C ILE A 261 -14.88 -17.96 12.66
N GLY A 262 -15.86 -18.39 11.86
CA GLY A 262 -16.57 -19.65 12.03
C GLY A 262 -15.71 -20.91 11.77
N PRO A 263 -16.21 -22.09 12.17
CA PRO A 263 -15.53 -23.37 11.93
C PRO A 263 -15.38 -23.68 10.44
N LYS A 264 -14.52 -24.66 10.11
CA LYS A 264 -14.28 -25.10 8.72
C LYS A 264 -15.56 -25.48 7.96
N SER A 265 -16.61 -25.90 8.66
CA SER A 265 -17.93 -26.20 8.10
C SER A 265 -18.61 -24.97 7.49
N VAL A 266 -18.49 -23.80 8.11
CA VAL A 266 -19.03 -22.53 7.58
C VAL A 266 -18.34 -22.18 6.27
N LYS A 267 -17.01 -22.30 6.19
CA LYS A 267 -16.29 -22.07 4.93
C LYS A 267 -16.75 -23.00 3.82
N LYS A 268 -16.82 -24.31 4.11
CA LYS A 268 -17.34 -25.31 3.17
C LYS A 268 -18.76 -25.00 2.73
N TYR A 269 -19.58 -24.44 3.61
CA TYR A 269 -20.93 -24.03 3.30
C TYR A 269 -20.95 -22.89 2.27
N PHE A 270 -20.21 -21.80 2.49
CA PHE A 270 -20.11 -20.70 1.53
C PHE A 270 -19.53 -21.15 0.19
N SER A 271 -18.51 -22.03 0.18
CA SER A 271 -17.99 -22.61 -1.07
C SER A 271 -19.04 -23.40 -1.85
N LYS A 272 -19.94 -24.11 -1.15
CA LYS A 272 -21.03 -24.88 -1.78
C LYS A 272 -22.16 -23.98 -2.29
N VAL A 273 -22.50 -22.93 -1.54
CA VAL A 273 -23.60 -22.02 -1.91
C VAL A 273 -23.22 -21.19 -3.14
N PHE A 274 -22.01 -20.62 -3.14
CA PHE A 274 -21.59 -19.69 -4.19
C PHE A 274 -20.81 -20.37 -5.34
N GLN A 275 -21.00 -21.67 -5.54
CA GLN A 275 -20.68 -22.26 -6.84
C GLN A 275 -21.81 -21.96 -7.83
N CYS A 276 -21.51 -21.86 -9.12
CA CYS A 276 -22.56 -21.71 -10.13
C CYS A 276 -23.59 -22.85 -10.01
N PRO A 277 -24.90 -22.57 -9.82
CA PRO A 277 -25.94 -23.59 -9.73
C PRO A 277 -25.99 -24.53 -10.94
N CYS A 278 -25.73 -24.01 -12.14
CA CYS A 278 -25.82 -24.76 -13.38
C CYS A 278 -24.57 -25.61 -13.65
N CYS A 279 -23.37 -25.00 -13.70
CA CYS A 279 -22.15 -25.70 -14.10
C CYS A 279 -21.36 -26.30 -12.93
N LYS A 280 -21.62 -25.86 -11.69
CA LYS A 280 -20.92 -26.28 -10.46
C LYS A 280 -19.39 -26.14 -10.55
N GLY A 281 -18.90 -25.25 -11.41
CA GLY A 281 -17.47 -25.02 -11.67
C GLY A 281 -16.73 -24.28 -10.54
N GLY A 282 -17.39 -24.00 -9.41
CA GLY A 282 -16.84 -23.24 -8.28
C GLY A 282 -17.17 -21.75 -8.34
N LEU A 283 -16.59 -21.01 -7.38
CA LEU A 283 -16.88 -19.58 -7.16
C LEU A 283 -16.27 -18.68 -8.23
N TRP A 284 -15.05 -18.95 -8.71
CA TRP A 284 -14.45 -18.10 -9.75
C TRP A 284 -15.24 -18.10 -11.06
N PRO A 285 -15.58 -19.25 -11.69
CA PRO A 285 -16.37 -19.23 -12.93
C PRO A 285 -17.76 -18.60 -12.75
N PHE A 286 -18.34 -18.71 -11.54
CA PHE A 286 -19.60 -18.04 -11.22
C PHE A 286 -19.44 -16.52 -11.15
N LEU A 287 -18.42 -16.04 -10.44
CA LEU A 287 -18.09 -14.63 -10.32
C LEU A 287 -17.74 -14.01 -11.67
N GLU A 288 -16.91 -14.69 -12.45
CA GLU A 288 -16.56 -14.30 -13.82
C GLU A 288 -17.81 -14.15 -14.69
N SER A 289 -18.75 -15.10 -14.61
CA SER A 289 -20.01 -15.01 -15.35
C SER A 289 -20.87 -13.82 -14.91
N CYS A 290 -20.91 -13.50 -13.61
CA CYS A 290 -21.62 -12.32 -13.11
C CYS A 290 -21.03 -11.03 -13.67
N ILE A 291 -19.70 -10.93 -13.70
CA ILE A 291 -18.99 -9.76 -14.24
C ILE A 291 -19.22 -9.66 -15.76
N CYS A 292 -19.04 -10.75 -16.50
CA CYS A 292 -19.27 -10.79 -17.95
C CYS A 292 -20.69 -10.39 -18.31
N TYR A 293 -21.70 -10.88 -17.58
CA TYR A 293 -23.09 -10.49 -17.81
C TYR A 293 -23.32 -8.99 -17.54
N CYS A 294 -22.77 -8.45 -16.45
CA CYS A 294 -22.80 -7.00 -16.18
C CYS A 294 -22.10 -6.16 -17.25
N LEU A 295 -21.08 -6.73 -17.90
CA LEU A 295 -20.35 -6.13 -19.02
C LEU A 295 -20.97 -6.43 -20.39
N LEU A 296 -22.14 -7.08 -20.45
CA LEU A 296 -22.83 -7.47 -21.69
C LEU A 296 -21.96 -8.33 -22.62
N ARG A 297 -21.16 -9.23 -22.06
CA ARG A 297 -20.29 -10.16 -22.79
C ARG A 297 -20.88 -11.57 -22.82
N ASP A 298 -20.64 -12.27 -23.92
CA ASP A 298 -21.11 -13.65 -24.13
C ASP A 298 -20.27 -14.70 -23.38
N SER A 299 -19.16 -14.30 -22.76
CA SER A 299 -18.23 -15.19 -22.06
C SER A 299 -18.72 -15.53 -20.64
N THR A 300 -19.83 -16.26 -20.56
CA THR A 300 -20.38 -16.81 -19.32
C THR A 300 -20.16 -18.33 -19.26
N CYS A 301 -20.15 -18.91 -18.06
CA CYS A 301 -19.93 -20.35 -17.88
C CYS A 301 -21.04 -21.22 -18.48
N HIS A 302 -22.21 -20.65 -18.75
CA HIS A 302 -23.32 -21.22 -19.50
C HIS A 302 -24.16 -20.08 -20.09
N PRO A 303 -25.02 -20.33 -21.09
CA PRO A 303 -25.96 -19.33 -21.60
C PRO A 303 -26.85 -18.79 -20.47
N LEU A 304 -26.96 -17.46 -20.39
CA LEU A 304 -27.87 -16.76 -19.49
C LEU A 304 -29.05 -16.17 -20.30
N PRO A 305 -30.20 -15.87 -19.67
CA PRO A 305 -31.33 -15.26 -20.35
C PRO A 305 -30.93 -13.99 -21.11
N GLY A 306 -31.30 -13.91 -22.38
CA GLY A 306 -31.08 -12.74 -23.24
C GLY A 306 -32.39 -12.16 -23.79
N PRO A 307 -32.47 -10.84 -24.09
CA PRO A 307 -31.48 -9.79 -23.87
C PRO A 307 -31.31 -9.43 -22.38
N ALA A 308 -30.28 -8.64 -22.04
CA ALA A 308 -29.95 -8.33 -20.65
C ALA A 308 -31.11 -7.67 -19.88
N LEU A 309 -31.70 -8.45 -18.97
CA LEU A 309 -32.82 -7.99 -18.14
C LEU A 309 -32.31 -7.06 -17.02
N PRO A 310 -32.93 -5.86 -16.80
CA PRO A 310 -32.50 -4.94 -15.75
C PRO A 310 -32.48 -5.54 -14.34
N THR A 311 -33.45 -6.41 -14.02
CA THR A 311 -33.53 -7.15 -12.75
C THR A 311 -32.34 -8.10 -12.58
N LEU A 312 -31.98 -8.83 -13.64
CA LEU A 312 -30.86 -9.77 -13.64
C LEU A 312 -29.51 -9.04 -13.58
N LEU A 313 -29.37 -7.89 -14.26
CA LEU A 313 -28.21 -7.01 -14.12
C LEU A 313 -28.07 -6.54 -12.67
N HIS A 314 -29.15 -6.09 -12.05
CA HIS A 314 -29.14 -5.66 -10.65
C HIS A 314 -28.72 -6.79 -9.70
N PHE A 315 -29.25 -8.00 -9.92
CA PHE A 315 -28.87 -9.19 -9.17
C PHE A 315 -27.36 -9.47 -9.25
N HIS A 316 -26.78 -9.51 -10.45
CA HIS A 316 -25.36 -9.78 -10.63
C HIS A 316 -24.46 -8.68 -10.01
N HIS A 317 -24.88 -7.41 -10.04
CA HIS A 317 -24.17 -6.34 -9.32
C HIS A 317 -24.21 -6.53 -7.82
N ASN A 318 -25.38 -6.84 -7.25
CA ASN A 318 -25.53 -7.04 -5.81
C ASN A 318 -24.72 -8.26 -5.34
N LEU A 319 -24.67 -9.31 -6.16
CA LEU A 319 -23.86 -10.48 -5.88
C LEU A 319 -22.36 -10.17 -5.94
N LEU A 320 -21.89 -9.40 -6.94
CA LEU A 320 -20.51 -8.93 -6.99
C LEU A 320 -20.15 -8.12 -5.74
N ALA A 321 -21.00 -7.15 -5.36
CA ALA A 321 -20.79 -6.35 -4.15
C ALA A 321 -20.75 -7.22 -2.89
N PHE A 322 -21.64 -8.21 -2.77
CA PHE A 322 -21.64 -9.16 -1.67
C PHE A 322 -20.32 -9.96 -1.59
N ILE A 323 -19.82 -10.45 -2.72
CA ILE A 323 -18.55 -11.20 -2.77
C ILE A 323 -17.36 -10.30 -2.40
N VAL A 324 -17.38 -9.02 -2.80
CA VAL A 324 -16.40 -8.03 -2.34
C VAL A 324 -16.45 -7.90 -0.82
N THR A 325 -17.63 -7.74 -0.22
CA THR A 325 -17.80 -7.69 1.25
C THR A 325 -17.29 -8.95 1.95
N LEU A 326 -17.63 -10.13 1.42
CA LEU A 326 -17.17 -11.43 1.91
C LEU A 326 -15.64 -11.52 1.94
N PHE A 327 -14.98 -11.12 0.85
CA PHE A 327 -13.52 -11.16 0.75
C PHE A 327 -12.84 -10.06 1.56
N SER A 328 -13.43 -8.87 1.64
CA SER A 328 -12.97 -7.79 2.53
C SER A 328 -12.96 -8.25 3.99
N GLY A 329 -13.95 -9.03 4.41
CA GLY A 329 -13.96 -9.65 5.75
C GLY A 329 -12.82 -10.66 5.97
N GLU A 330 -12.49 -11.50 4.99
CA GLU A 330 -11.33 -12.39 5.08
C GLU A 330 -9.99 -11.63 5.12
N LEU A 331 -9.88 -10.53 4.36
CA LEU A 331 -8.72 -9.63 4.40
C LEU A 331 -8.59 -8.92 5.75
N TYR A 332 -9.70 -8.44 6.31
CA TYR A 332 -9.72 -7.85 7.64
C TYR A 332 -9.22 -8.85 8.68
N ALA A 333 -9.75 -10.08 8.66
CA ALA A 333 -9.38 -11.11 9.63
C ALA A 333 -7.89 -11.47 9.59
N ILE A 334 -7.29 -11.59 8.39
CA ILE A 334 -5.85 -11.85 8.29
C ILE A 334 -5.02 -10.64 8.75
N THR A 335 -5.46 -9.42 8.45
CA THR A 335 -4.78 -8.18 8.87
C THR A 335 -4.76 -8.06 10.39
N THR A 336 -5.92 -8.26 11.04
CA THR A 336 -6.04 -8.22 12.51
C THR A 336 -5.19 -9.31 13.18
N ARG A 337 -5.17 -10.53 12.63
CA ARG A 337 -4.29 -11.61 13.13
C ARG A 337 -2.80 -11.25 13.01
N VAL A 338 -2.41 -10.66 11.87
CA VAL A 338 -1.03 -10.21 11.64
C VAL A 338 -0.65 -9.14 12.67
N GLN A 339 -1.52 -8.17 12.96
CA GLN A 339 -1.30 -7.16 13.99
C GLN A 339 -1.20 -7.73 15.40
N LEU A 340 -2.15 -8.59 15.80
CA LEU A 340 -2.13 -9.20 17.14
C LEU A 340 -0.86 -10.05 17.38
N GLN A 341 -0.37 -10.74 16.35
CA GLN A 341 0.88 -11.51 16.42
C GLN A 341 2.14 -10.64 16.47
N LEU A 342 2.09 -9.36 16.07
CA LEU A 342 3.21 -8.43 16.23
C LEU A 342 3.31 -7.89 17.67
N HIS A 343 2.19 -7.89 18.41
CA HIS A 343 2.12 -7.36 19.78
C HIS A 343 2.16 -8.43 20.89
N ALA A 344 1.96 -9.72 20.58
CA ALA A 344 1.99 -10.81 21.55
C ALA A 344 3.02 -11.90 21.20
N SER A 345 3.82 -12.33 22.19
CA SER A 345 4.77 -13.45 22.10
C SER A 345 4.08 -14.84 22.04
N GLU A 346 2.75 -14.87 22.08
CA GLU A 346 1.99 -16.11 22.08
C GLU A 346 1.62 -16.56 20.66
N ARG A 347 1.91 -17.83 20.36
CA ARG A 347 1.45 -18.51 19.15
C ARG A 347 -0.08 -18.59 19.17
N VAL A 348 -0.74 -17.61 18.57
CA VAL A 348 -2.15 -17.73 18.20
C VAL A 348 -2.28 -18.96 17.30
N GLN A 349 -3.00 -19.98 17.78
CA GLN A 349 -3.25 -21.22 17.05
C GLN A 349 -3.68 -20.90 15.62
N GLU A 350 -2.95 -21.46 14.65
CA GLU A 350 -3.33 -21.41 13.24
C GLU A 350 -4.71 -22.03 13.10
N SER A 351 -5.74 -21.20 12.90
CA SER A 351 -7.03 -21.67 12.41
C SER A 351 -6.80 -22.25 11.01
N SER A 352 -6.56 -23.56 11.00
CA SER A 352 -6.23 -24.44 9.87
C SER A 352 -7.33 -24.51 8.78
N GLY A 353 -8.31 -23.59 8.80
CA GLY A 353 -9.29 -23.47 7.73
C GLY A 353 -8.75 -22.54 6.65
N GLY A 354 -8.45 -23.05 5.46
CA GLY A 354 -8.08 -22.20 4.31
C GLY A 354 -9.10 -21.09 4.03
N ALA A 355 -8.67 -20.00 3.41
CA ALA A 355 -9.53 -18.87 3.05
C ALA A 355 -10.32 -19.15 1.77
N LEU A 356 -11.56 -18.64 1.67
CA LEU A 356 -12.37 -18.71 0.46
C LEU A 356 -11.70 -17.99 -0.71
N ILE A 357 -11.06 -16.85 -0.47
CA ILE A 357 -10.26 -16.12 -1.45
C ILE A 357 -9.21 -17.05 -2.08
N LEU A 358 -8.46 -17.82 -1.27
CA LEU A 358 -7.44 -18.73 -1.78
C LEU A 358 -8.04 -19.83 -2.66
N GLY A 359 -9.15 -20.43 -2.23
CA GLY A 359 -9.84 -21.46 -3.02
C GLY A 359 -10.52 -20.94 -4.29
N THR A 360 -10.74 -19.62 -4.38
CA THR A 360 -11.36 -18.98 -5.53
C THR A 360 -10.33 -18.61 -6.59
N PHE A 361 -9.23 -17.98 -6.18
CA PHE A 361 -8.29 -17.37 -7.12
C PHE A 361 -7.04 -18.19 -7.36
N TRP A 362 -6.72 -19.20 -6.54
CA TRP A 362 -5.50 -19.99 -6.69
C TRP A 362 -5.77 -21.49 -6.58
N THR A 363 -5.38 -22.23 -7.62
CA THR A 363 -5.22 -23.67 -7.48
C THR A 363 -4.09 -24.00 -6.51
N VAL A 364 -4.00 -25.27 -6.07
CA VAL A 364 -2.94 -25.73 -5.15
C VAL A 364 -1.54 -25.42 -5.70
N TRP A 365 -1.36 -25.47 -7.03
CA TRP A 365 -0.10 -25.25 -7.73
C TRP A 365 0.23 -23.77 -7.96
N GLU A 366 -0.77 -22.89 -7.96
CA GLU A 366 -0.59 -21.45 -8.22
C GLU A 366 -0.35 -20.65 -6.93
N ARG A 367 -0.48 -21.23 -5.73
CA ARG A 367 -0.44 -20.47 -4.46
C ARG A 367 0.83 -19.64 -4.24
N SER A 368 1.94 -20.03 -4.85
CA SER A 368 3.23 -19.34 -4.79
C SER A 368 3.37 -18.18 -5.79
N THR A 369 2.37 -17.91 -6.63
CA THR A 369 2.38 -16.77 -7.57
C THR A 369 1.14 -15.91 -7.40
N LEU A 370 1.30 -14.58 -7.40
CA LEU A 370 0.16 -13.67 -7.35
C LEU A 370 -0.66 -13.75 -8.66
N LEU A 371 0.01 -13.93 -9.79
CA LEU A 371 -0.59 -13.96 -11.13
C LEU A 371 -1.12 -15.34 -11.53
N SER A 372 -2.13 -15.83 -10.81
CA SER A 372 -2.90 -17.00 -11.24
C SER A 372 -3.72 -16.72 -12.50
N SER A 373 -4.25 -17.78 -13.11
CA SER A 373 -5.22 -17.67 -14.20
C SER A 373 -6.44 -16.80 -13.85
N ALA A 374 -7.03 -17.00 -12.66
CA ALA A 374 -8.17 -16.22 -12.18
C ALA A 374 -7.82 -14.74 -11.93
N VAL A 375 -6.65 -14.45 -11.34
CA VAL A 375 -6.22 -13.05 -11.11
C VAL A 375 -5.98 -12.33 -12.44
N LYS A 376 -5.38 -13.01 -13.42
CA LYS A 376 -5.23 -12.46 -14.79
C LYS A 376 -6.59 -12.19 -15.43
N GLY A 377 -7.53 -13.13 -15.31
CA GLY A 377 -8.91 -12.96 -15.78
C GLY A 377 -9.59 -11.74 -15.15
N LEU A 378 -9.51 -11.60 -13.83
CA LEU A 378 -10.06 -10.43 -13.11
C LEU A 378 -9.43 -9.12 -13.59
N THR A 379 -8.11 -9.12 -13.79
CA THR A 379 -7.36 -7.94 -14.26
C THR A 379 -7.81 -7.55 -15.67
N GLN A 380 -8.00 -8.53 -16.56
CA GLN A 380 -8.54 -8.31 -17.90
C GLN A 380 -9.96 -7.75 -17.87
N LEU A 381 -10.84 -8.32 -17.04
CA LEU A 381 -12.22 -7.83 -16.89
C LEU A 381 -12.28 -6.39 -16.39
N LEU A 382 -11.37 -5.99 -15.50
CA LEU A 382 -11.25 -4.59 -15.06
C LEU A 382 -10.84 -3.66 -16.23
N VAL A 383 -9.86 -4.07 -17.03
CA VAL A 383 -9.45 -3.29 -18.21
C VAL A 383 -10.58 -3.21 -19.23
N ASP A 384 -11.30 -4.30 -19.45
CA ASP A 384 -12.46 -4.33 -20.36
C ASP A 384 -13.59 -3.43 -19.83
N ALA A 385 -13.83 -3.40 -18.51
CA ALA A 385 -14.82 -2.53 -17.88
C ALA A 385 -14.46 -1.04 -17.95
N ALA A 386 -13.16 -0.72 -17.92
CA ALA A 386 -12.65 0.65 -17.99
C ALA A 386 -12.40 1.14 -19.43
N SER A 387 -12.51 0.27 -20.42
CA SER A 387 -12.41 0.65 -21.82
C SER A 387 -13.67 1.40 -22.22
N GLU A 388 -13.51 2.60 -22.78
CA GLU A 388 -14.64 3.35 -23.33
C GLU A 388 -15.16 2.65 -24.58
N GLU A 389 -16.48 2.75 -24.77
CA GLU A 389 -17.27 2.37 -25.97
C GLU A 389 -18.06 1.06 -25.89
N ASP A 390 -19.15 1.08 -25.10
CA ASP A 390 -20.39 0.42 -25.52
C ASP A 390 -21.56 1.42 -25.48
N PRO A 391 -22.11 1.87 -26.62
CA PRO A 391 -23.23 2.82 -26.65
C PRO A 391 -24.50 2.30 -25.98
N LYS A 392 -24.57 1.01 -25.63
CA LYS A 392 -25.72 0.38 -24.98
C LYS A 392 -25.68 0.44 -23.45
N LYS A 393 -24.56 0.85 -22.83
CA LYS A 393 -24.41 0.89 -21.38
C LYS A 393 -24.68 2.26 -20.80
N THR A 394 -25.36 2.29 -19.67
CA THR A 394 -25.53 3.53 -18.89
C THR A 394 -24.21 3.85 -18.18
N LYS A 395 -23.66 5.06 -18.34
CA LYS A 395 -22.41 5.50 -17.67
C LYS A 395 -22.37 5.19 -16.15
N LYS A 396 -23.52 5.29 -15.47
CA LYS A 396 -23.64 5.00 -14.03
C LYS A 396 -23.43 3.51 -13.69
N GLN A 397 -23.81 2.61 -14.59
CA GLN A 397 -23.65 1.17 -14.40
C GLN A 397 -22.19 0.75 -14.62
N GLU A 398 -21.55 1.26 -15.66
CA GLU A 398 -20.13 1.02 -15.95
C GLU A 398 -19.25 1.44 -14.78
N LEU A 399 -19.45 2.66 -14.27
CA LEU A 399 -18.72 3.17 -13.11
C LEU A 399 -18.86 2.23 -11.89
N ARG A 400 -20.06 1.73 -11.60
CA ARG A 400 -20.30 0.83 -10.46
C ARG A 400 -19.61 -0.53 -10.60
N VAL A 401 -19.61 -1.13 -11.80
CA VAL A 401 -18.88 -2.38 -12.04
C VAL A 401 -17.39 -2.16 -11.88
N THR A 402 -16.85 -1.12 -12.52
CA THR A 402 -15.43 -0.78 -12.45
C THR A 402 -14.98 -0.53 -11.01
N ASP A 403 -15.76 0.22 -10.22
CA ASP A 403 -15.47 0.46 -8.79
C ASP A 403 -15.39 -0.86 -8.02
N SER A 404 -16.37 -1.75 -8.21
CA SER A 404 -16.42 -3.06 -7.56
C SER A 404 -15.24 -3.95 -7.97
N LEU A 405 -14.82 -3.89 -9.23
CA LEU A 405 -13.68 -4.66 -9.75
C LEU A 405 -12.33 -4.13 -9.22
N VAL A 406 -12.16 -2.81 -9.11
CA VAL A 406 -10.97 -2.21 -8.48
C VAL A 406 -10.87 -2.62 -7.02
N GLU A 407 -12.00 -2.59 -6.29
CA GLU A 407 -12.05 -3.02 -4.89
C GLU A 407 -11.74 -4.51 -4.76
N LEU A 408 -12.40 -5.36 -5.55
CA LEU A 408 -12.16 -6.80 -5.58
C LEU A 408 -10.68 -7.13 -5.84
N LEU A 409 -10.09 -6.53 -6.89
CA LEU A 409 -8.70 -6.76 -7.25
C LEU A 409 -7.75 -6.31 -6.13
N THR A 410 -8.03 -5.15 -5.52
CA THR A 410 -7.27 -4.63 -4.39
C THR A 410 -7.31 -5.59 -3.19
N VAL A 411 -8.50 -6.09 -2.85
CA VAL A 411 -8.69 -7.04 -1.74
C VAL A 411 -7.93 -8.34 -2.00
N VAL A 412 -8.03 -8.90 -3.20
CA VAL A 412 -7.38 -10.15 -3.60
C VAL A 412 -5.86 -10.03 -3.56
N VAL A 413 -5.32 -8.95 -4.12
CA VAL A 413 -3.86 -8.69 -4.13
C VAL A 413 -3.34 -8.47 -2.72
N GLU A 414 -4.01 -7.63 -1.91
CA GLU A 414 -3.57 -7.35 -0.55
C GLU A 414 -3.67 -8.60 0.32
N PHE A 415 -4.72 -9.41 0.19
CA PHE A 415 -4.87 -10.68 0.89
C PHE A 415 -3.70 -11.62 0.60
N TRP A 416 -3.36 -11.83 -0.68
CA TRP A 416 -2.25 -12.70 -1.06
C TRP A 416 -0.92 -12.18 -0.54
N CYS A 417 -0.71 -10.85 -0.58
CA CYS A 417 0.48 -10.24 0.00
C CYS A 417 0.58 -10.50 1.50
N GLN A 418 -0.48 -10.24 2.28
CA GLN A 418 -0.48 -10.47 3.74
C GLN A 418 -0.29 -11.94 4.10
N HIS A 419 -0.93 -12.83 3.34
CA HIS A 419 -0.84 -14.27 3.53
C HIS A 419 0.59 -14.80 3.34
N ASN A 420 1.30 -14.30 2.34
CA ASN A 420 2.63 -14.78 2.00
C ASN A 420 3.77 -13.94 2.60
N PHE A 421 3.50 -12.75 3.13
CA PHE A 421 4.54 -11.84 3.63
C PHE A 421 5.40 -12.48 4.73
N LYS A 422 4.78 -13.18 5.68
CA LYS A 422 5.50 -13.89 6.76
C LYS A 422 6.27 -15.12 6.26
N LEU A 423 5.80 -15.73 5.18
CA LEU A 423 6.42 -16.95 4.63
C LEU A 423 7.63 -16.59 3.78
N ASN A 424 7.51 -15.56 2.93
CA ASN A 424 8.56 -15.14 2.02
C ASN A 424 8.31 -13.70 1.51
N GLN A 425 9.01 -12.72 2.08
CA GLN A 425 8.93 -11.33 1.65
C GLN A 425 9.39 -11.14 0.18
N THR A 426 10.47 -11.80 -0.23
CA THR A 426 10.98 -11.69 -1.61
C THR A 426 9.99 -12.20 -2.64
N LEU A 427 9.21 -13.23 -2.28
CA LEU A 427 8.11 -13.72 -3.10
C LEU A 427 7.01 -12.68 -3.26
N VAL A 428 6.66 -11.97 -2.18
CA VAL A 428 5.64 -10.92 -2.21
C VAL A 428 6.08 -9.75 -3.08
N GLU A 429 7.32 -9.29 -2.93
CA GLU A 429 7.88 -8.21 -3.74
C GLU A 429 7.91 -8.57 -5.24
N LYS A 430 8.41 -9.77 -5.57
CA LYS A 430 8.40 -10.28 -6.95
C LYS A 430 6.98 -10.42 -7.49
N GLY A 431 6.08 -11.06 -6.73
CA GLY A 431 4.71 -11.27 -7.17
C GLY A 431 3.96 -9.97 -7.44
N LEU A 432 4.15 -8.96 -6.59
CA LEU A 432 3.56 -7.63 -6.78
C LEU A 432 4.13 -6.91 -7.99
N LYS A 433 5.45 -7.01 -8.21
CA LYS A 433 6.11 -6.47 -9.41
C LYS A 433 5.56 -7.12 -10.67
N ASP A 434 5.55 -8.46 -10.73
CA ASP A 434 5.06 -9.23 -11.88
C ASP A 434 3.59 -8.85 -12.19
N PHE A 435 2.75 -8.73 -11.15
CA PHE A 435 1.36 -8.28 -11.29
C PHE A 435 1.23 -6.87 -11.86
N ALA A 436 2.00 -5.92 -11.34
CA ALA A 436 1.93 -4.54 -11.78
C ALA A 436 2.44 -4.35 -13.22
N GLU A 437 3.48 -5.08 -13.61
CA GLU A 437 3.96 -5.15 -14.99
C GLU A 437 2.90 -5.76 -15.92
N HIS A 438 2.26 -6.86 -15.50
CA HIS A 438 1.17 -7.46 -16.25
C HIS A 438 0.01 -6.48 -16.46
N PHE A 439 -0.44 -5.80 -15.39
CA PHE A 439 -1.48 -4.78 -15.46
C PHE A 439 -1.09 -3.68 -16.45
N ALA A 440 0.13 -3.14 -16.36
CA ALA A 440 0.61 -2.08 -17.25
C ALA A 440 0.59 -2.50 -18.73
N VAL A 441 0.96 -3.75 -19.03
CA VAL A 441 0.92 -4.28 -20.40
C VAL A 441 -0.50 -4.39 -20.93
N ILE A 442 -1.42 -4.98 -20.17
CA ILE A 442 -2.79 -5.19 -20.66
C ILE A 442 -3.61 -3.89 -20.71
N SER A 443 -3.35 -2.96 -19.80
CA SER A 443 -4.02 -1.66 -19.72
C SER A 443 -3.44 -0.63 -20.71
N SER A 444 -2.46 -1.02 -21.52
CA SER A 444 -1.80 -0.16 -22.52
C SER A 444 -2.73 0.42 -23.59
N LYS A 445 -3.95 -0.12 -23.74
CA LYS A 445 -4.98 0.38 -24.66
C LYS A 445 -5.90 1.44 -24.02
N LEU A 446 -5.89 1.57 -22.70
CA LEU A 446 -6.72 2.53 -22.00
C LEU A 446 -6.22 3.96 -22.17
N SER A 447 -7.13 4.91 -22.08
CA SER A 447 -6.78 6.34 -22.05
C SER A 447 -6.04 6.68 -20.74
N PRO A 448 -5.13 7.67 -20.76
CA PRO A 448 -4.44 8.12 -19.55
C PRO A 448 -5.40 8.56 -18.43
N SER A 449 -6.55 9.15 -18.78
CA SER A 449 -7.58 9.55 -17.80
C SER A 449 -8.21 8.33 -17.11
N ALA A 450 -8.55 7.28 -17.86
CA ALA A 450 -9.09 6.04 -17.30
C ALA A 450 -8.08 5.36 -16.35
N LEU A 451 -6.79 5.34 -16.73
CA LEU A 451 -5.72 4.82 -15.87
C LEU A 451 -5.60 5.59 -14.56
N VAL A 452 -5.62 6.93 -14.62
CA VAL A 452 -5.58 7.77 -13.42
C VAL A 452 -6.79 7.52 -12.52
N GLU A 453 -7.98 7.36 -13.09
CA GLU A 453 -9.20 7.07 -12.34
C GLU A 453 -9.12 5.72 -11.62
N ILE A 454 -8.65 4.67 -12.31
CA ILE A 454 -8.43 3.35 -11.70
C ILE A 454 -7.44 3.46 -10.53
N ILE A 455 -6.27 4.06 -10.76
CA ILE A 455 -5.22 4.19 -9.73
C ILE A 455 -5.73 5.01 -8.53
N ALA A 456 -6.50 6.08 -8.77
CA ALA A 456 -7.05 6.91 -7.71
C ALA A 456 -7.97 6.10 -6.77
N LYS A 457 -8.77 5.19 -7.33
CA LYS A 457 -9.72 4.32 -6.62
C LYS A 457 -9.10 3.15 -5.87
N VAL A 458 -7.84 2.80 -6.13
CA VAL A 458 -7.14 1.76 -5.37
C VAL A 458 -6.95 2.21 -3.92
N ASN A 459 -7.44 1.44 -2.95
CA ASN A 459 -7.32 1.82 -1.53
C ASN A 459 -5.99 1.39 -0.89
N SER A 460 -5.30 0.38 -1.43
CA SER A 460 -3.99 -0.05 -0.92
C SER A 460 -2.86 0.84 -1.47
N SER A 461 -2.14 1.53 -0.59
CA SER A 461 -0.99 2.36 -0.96
C SER A 461 0.11 1.56 -1.67
N ARG A 462 0.35 0.32 -1.23
CA ARG A 462 1.36 -0.57 -1.82
C ARG A 462 0.99 -0.96 -3.25
N VAL A 463 -0.27 -1.39 -3.46
CA VAL A 463 -0.77 -1.75 -4.79
C VAL A 463 -0.80 -0.52 -5.69
N LYS A 464 -1.27 0.61 -5.17
CA LYS A 464 -1.32 1.90 -5.90
C LYS A 464 0.06 2.32 -6.41
N LEU A 465 1.08 2.28 -5.55
CA LEU A 465 2.44 2.64 -5.92
C LEU A 465 3.02 1.68 -6.96
N ALA A 466 2.84 0.36 -6.78
CA ALA A 466 3.34 -0.63 -7.73
C ALA A 466 2.70 -0.47 -9.12
N LEU A 467 1.38 -0.27 -9.17
CA LEU A 467 0.65 -0.03 -10.41
C LEU A 467 1.09 1.28 -11.07
N ALA A 468 1.15 2.37 -10.32
CA ALA A 468 1.55 3.68 -10.85
C ALA A 468 2.98 3.65 -11.42
N ASP A 469 3.94 3.04 -10.71
CA ASP A 469 5.33 2.90 -11.18
C ASP A 469 5.40 2.06 -12.47
N SER A 470 4.72 0.92 -12.52
CA SER A 470 4.74 0.04 -13.69
C SER A 470 4.06 0.65 -14.91
N ILE A 471 2.93 1.33 -14.72
CA ILE A 471 2.23 2.05 -15.80
C ILE A 471 3.10 3.19 -16.32
N PHE A 472 3.71 3.97 -15.44
CA PHE A 472 4.63 5.04 -15.83
C PHE A 472 5.81 4.51 -16.65
N ARG A 473 6.48 3.45 -16.16
CA ARG A 473 7.58 2.80 -16.90
C ARG A 473 7.13 2.30 -18.26
N CYS A 474 5.96 1.66 -18.34
CA CYS A 474 5.40 1.17 -19.60
C CYS A 474 5.16 2.34 -20.59
N LEU A 475 4.60 3.45 -20.12
CA LEU A 475 4.39 4.65 -20.93
C LEU A 475 5.72 5.27 -21.41
N CYS A 476 6.72 5.37 -20.53
CA CYS A 476 8.05 5.85 -20.91
C CYS A 476 8.70 4.96 -21.98
N CYS A 477 8.68 3.64 -21.79
CA CYS A 477 9.23 2.68 -22.75
C CYS A 477 8.56 2.79 -24.13
N ARG A 478 7.24 2.96 -24.18
CA ARG A 478 6.50 3.16 -25.44
C ARG A 478 6.87 4.45 -26.16
N ASN A 479 7.31 5.47 -25.41
CA ASN A 479 7.76 6.76 -25.93
C ASN A 479 9.28 6.83 -26.17
N GLY A 480 9.99 5.70 -26.08
CA GLY A 480 11.44 5.63 -26.32
C GLY A 480 12.31 6.17 -25.18
N CYS A 481 11.72 6.42 -24.00
CA CYS A 481 12.45 6.87 -22.81
C CYS A 481 12.91 5.65 -21.98
N THR A 482 14.23 5.53 -21.77
CA THR A 482 14.80 4.49 -20.90
C THR A 482 14.72 4.92 -19.43
N VAL A 483 13.88 4.25 -18.64
CA VAL A 483 13.81 4.44 -17.18
C VAL A 483 14.65 3.34 -16.52
N GLY A 484 15.69 3.72 -15.77
CA GLY A 484 16.52 2.77 -15.01
C GLY A 484 15.75 2.11 -13.86
N ASP A 485 16.29 1.02 -13.31
CA ASP A 485 15.65 0.21 -12.25
C ASP A 485 15.48 0.93 -10.90
N ASP A 486 16.02 2.15 -10.75
CA ASP A 486 15.83 2.96 -9.54
C ASP A 486 14.34 3.29 -9.31
N PRO A 487 13.87 3.30 -8.06
CA PRO A 487 12.52 3.75 -7.73
C PRO A 487 12.31 5.21 -8.20
N LEU A 488 11.10 5.50 -8.69
CA LEU A 488 10.75 6.84 -9.15
C LEU A 488 10.85 7.83 -7.99
N VAL A 489 11.77 8.78 -8.12
CA VAL A 489 11.90 9.92 -7.22
C VAL A 489 11.12 11.06 -7.85
N LEU A 490 10.42 11.89 -7.05
CA LEU A 490 9.69 13.11 -7.46
C LEU A 490 10.41 14.08 -8.44
N ARG A 491 11.70 13.86 -8.69
CA ARG A 491 12.56 14.62 -9.58
C ARG A 491 12.63 14.08 -11.02
N LYS A 492 12.31 12.80 -11.22
CA LYS A 492 12.17 12.15 -12.53
C LYS A 492 10.68 12.16 -12.89
#